data_AF-A0A0F6Z4Y6-F1
#
_entry.id   AF-A0A0F6Z4Y6-F1
#
_cell.length_a   1.000
_cell.length_b   1.000
_cell.length_c   1.000
_cell.angle_alpha   90.00
_cell.angle_beta   90.00
_cell.angle_gamma   90.00
#
_symmetry.space_group_name_H-M   'P 1'
#
loop_
_entity.id
_entity.type
_entity.pdbx_description
1 polymer ?
#
loop_
_entity_poly.entity_id
_entity_poly.type
_entity_poly.pdbx_seq_one_letter_code
_entity_poly.pdbx_strand_id
1 'polypeptide(L)'
;MDTIRHRRPNGGKTPTGTVIPDTSAIRTISRCAVAPTLVEGIAEVSRDGEILSWDVFTHSAEDIQRGDKVEIRGQWFDVTQTPFVWAPIRRQRARTGTRFTATRKEG
;
A
#
# COMPACT_ATOMS: atom_id res chain seq x y z
N MET A 1 1.93 -11.46 -12.33
CA MET A 1 0.96 -10.50 -11.77
C MET A 1 0.76 -10.88 -10.33
N ASP A 2 0.93 -9.92 -9.44
CA ASP A 2 0.94 -10.16 -8.00
C ASP A 2 -0.47 -10.04 -7.41
N THR A 3 -0.59 -10.57 -6.20
CA THR A 3 -1.79 -10.46 -5.36
C THR A 3 -1.33 -9.95 -4.00
N ILE A 4 -2.04 -8.96 -3.45
CA ILE A 4 -1.76 -8.37 -2.15
C ILE A 4 -3.00 -8.46 -1.26
N ARG A 5 -2.80 -8.45 0.06
CA ARG A 5 -3.92 -8.36 1.02
C ARG A 5 -3.96 -6.97 1.59
N HIS A 6 -5.08 -6.29 1.43
CA HIS A 6 -5.34 -4.95 1.92
C HIS A 6 -6.16 -5.01 3.19
N ARG A 7 -5.82 -4.16 4.15
CA ARG A 7 -6.50 -4.02 5.43
C ARG A 7 -6.57 -2.54 5.78
N ARG A 8 -7.78 -2.00 5.87
CA ARG A 8 -8.00 -0.67 6.45
C ARG A 8 -7.89 -0.77 7.97
N PRO A 9 -7.00 -0.02 8.65
CA PRO A 9 -7.00 -0.02 10.11
C PRO A 9 -8.31 0.59 10.59
N ASN A 10 -9.19 -0.25 11.11
CA ASN A 10 -10.38 0.22 11.83
C ASN A 10 -10.13 -0.01 13.30
N GLY A 11 -9.24 0.76 13.90
CA GLY A 11 -8.83 0.58 15.28
C GLY A 11 -7.78 1.62 15.64
N GLY A 12 -7.70 1.96 16.91
CA GLY A 12 -6.87 3.07 17.36
C GLY A 12 -7.04 3.32 18.83
N LYS A 13 -6.58 4.47 19.29
CA LYS A 13 -6.96 4.99 20.60
C LYS A 13 -7.74 6.28 20.38
N THR A 14 -8.83 6.45 21.11
CA THR A 14 -9.44 7.77 21.25
C THR A 14 -8.40 8.75 21.81
N PRO A 15 -8.61 10.07 21.68
CA PRO A 15 -7.77 11.07 22.34
C PRO A 15 -7.64 10.86 23.86
N THR A 16 -8.60 10.17 24.47
CA THR A 16 -8.62 9.79 25.90
C THR A 16 -7.93 8.45 26.20
N GLY A 17 -7.29 7.82 25.21
CA GLY A 17 -6.55 6.58 25.37
C GLY A 17 -7.39 5.30 25.33
N THR A 18 -8.70 5.40 25.06
CA THR A 18 -9.58 4.22 24.94
C THR A 18 -9.28 3.48 23.66
N VAL A 19 -9.01 2.18 23.75
CA VAL A 19 -8.74 1.33 22.59
C VAL A 19 -10.04 1.14 21.79
N ILE A 20 -10.02 1.56 20.53
CA ILE A 20 -11.07 1.30 19.56
C ILE A 20 -10.80 -0.11 19.01
N PRO A 21 -11.71 -1.08 19.19
CA PRO A 21 -11.50 -2.46 18.78
C PRO A 21 -11.31 -2.55 17.26
N ASP A 22 -10.38 -3.43 16.86
CA ASP A 22 -10.05 -3.62 15.45
C ASP A 22 -11.21 -4.32 14.73
N THR A 23 -11.89 -3.59 13.84
CA THR A 23 -12.97 -4.12 12.97
C THR A 23 -12.50 -4.27 11.53
N SER A 24 -11.18 -4.33 11.30
CA SER A 24 -10.62 -4.37 9.97
C SER A 24 -11.00 -5.65 9.23
N ALA A 25 -11.56 -5.49 8.03
CA ALA A 25 -11.74 -6.56 7.08
C ALA A 25 -10.51 -6.65 6.18
N ILE A 26 -10.03 -7.88 5.94
CA ILE A 26 -8.94 -8.13 4.98
C ILE A 26 -9.56 -8.39 3.61
N ARG A 27 -9.22 -7.57 2.62
CA ARG A 27 -9.60 -7.74 1.21
C ARG A 27 -8.40 -8.20 0.40
N THR A 28 -8.60 -9.13 -0.52
CA THR A 28 -7.58 -9.50 -1.50
C THR A 28 -7.68 -8.60 -2.73
N ILE A 29 -6.57 -7.98 -3.13
CA ILE A 29 -6.46 -7.21 -4.37
C ILE A 29 -5.60 -8.03 -5.33
N SER A 30 -6.19 -8.37 -6.48
CA SER A 30 -5.55 -9.21 -7.51
C SER A 30 -5.07 -8.36 -8.68
N ARG A 31 -4.15 -8.93 -9.48
CA ARG A 31 -3.65 -8.32 -10.72
C ARG A 31 -2.91 -7.01 -10.47
N CYS A 32 -2.07 -6.98 -9.45
CA CYS A 32 -1.19 -5.87 -9.16
C CYS A 32 0.17 -6.06 -9.84
N ALA A 33 0.87 -4.96 -10.09
CA ALA A 33 2.31 -4.97 -10.27
C ALA A 33 2.95 -4.36 -9.02
N VAL A 34 3.89 -5.10 -8.42
CA VAL A 34 4.64 -4.64 -7.25
C VAL A 34 6.10 -4.46 -7.64
N ALA A 35 6.62 -3.25 -7.44
CA ALA A 35 8.00 -2.91 -7.73
C ALA A 35 8.65 -2.26 -6.50
N PRO A 36 9.96 -2.46 -6.28
CA PRO A 36 10.69 -1.67 -5.28
C PRO A 36 10.52 -0.18 -5.63
N THR A 37 10.34 0.67 -4.61
CA THR A 37 10.21 2.10 -4.86
C THR A 37 11.53 2.67 -5.37
N LEU A 38 11.52 3.15 -6.63
CA LEU A 38 12.67 3.73 -7.35
C LEU A 38 12.66 5.26 -7.27
N VAL A 39 12.51 5.84 -6.07
CA VAL A 39 12.78 7.27 -5.93
C VAL A 39 14.30 7.46 -5.98
N GLU A 40 14.78 8.31 -6.88
CA GLU A 40 16.18 8.76 -6.94
C GLU A 40 16.62 9.22 -5.55
N GLY A 41 17.33 8.36 -4.81
CA GLY A 41 17.98 8.71 -3.55
C GLY A 41 17.70 7.81 -2.36
N ILE A 42 16.54 7.15 -2.23
CA ILE A 42 16.24 6.31 -1.04
C ILE A 42 15.22 5.23 -1.43
N ALA A 43 15.68 4.10 -2.00
CA ALA A 43 15.01 2.86 -1.64
C ALA A 43 15.28 2.71 -0.14
N GLU A 44 14.25 2.79 0.71
CA GLU A 44 14.43 2.48 2.12
C GLU A 44 14.83 1.01 2.15
N VAL A 45 16.13 0.77 2.30
CA VAL A 45 16.71 -0.54 2.44
C VAL A 45 17.06 -0.68 3.90
N SER A 46 16.59 -1.78 4.47
CA SER A 46 16.85 -2.20 5.83
C SER A 46 18.36 -2.34 6.07
N ARG A 47 18.79 -2.34 7.33
CA ARG A 47 20.21 -2.53 7.67
C ARG A 47 20.81 -3.83 7.07
N ASP A 48 19.95 -4.82 6.89
CA ASP A 48 20.30 -6.16 6.38
C ASP A 48 20.10 -6.29 4.86
N GLY A 49 19.75 -5.21 4.17
CA GLY A 49 19.55 -5.21 2.71
C GLY A 49 18.11 -5.51 2.27
N GLU A 50 17.13 -5.59 3.18
CA GLU A 50 15.73 -5.83 2.78
C GLU A 50 15.07 -4.58 2.21
N ILE A 51 14.21 -4.73 1.21
CA ILE A 51 13.45 -3.60 0.66
C ILE A 51 12.30 -3.27 1.62
N LEU A 52 12.34 -2.07 2.20
CA LEU A 52 11.32 -1.56 3.12
C LEU A 52 10.21 -0.77 2.42
N SER A 53 10.37 -0.46 1.13
CA SER A 53 9.44 0.40 0.38
C SER A 53 9.06 -0.20 -0.97
N TRP A 54 7.76 -0.31 -1.20
CA TRP A 54 7.18 -0.91 -2.41
C TRP A 54 6.18 0.04 -3.06
N ASP A 55 6.32 0.21 -4.37
CA ASP A 55 5.32 0.84 -5.22
C ASP A 55 4.39 -0.23 -5.77
N VAL A 56 3.09 -0.04 -5.54
CA VAL A 56 2.04 -0.94 -6.01
C VAL A 56 1.19 -0.24 -7.06
N PHE A 57 1.03 -0.91 -8.19
CA PHE A 57 0.18 -0.50 -9.29
C PHE A 57 -0.97 -1.49 -9.41
N THR A 58 -2.15 -1.06 -9.02
CA THR A 58 -3.37 -1.85 -9.21
C THR A 58 -3.90 -1.63 -10.63
N HIS A 59 -4.64 -2.61 -11.13
CA HIS A 59 -5.17 -2.60 -12.50
C HIS A 59 -6.61 -2.08 -12.57
N SER A 60 -7.28 -1.99 -11.42
CA SER A 60 -8.59 -1.36 -11.21
C SER A 60 -8.45 -0.24 -10.21
N ALA A 61 -9.39 0.71 -10.22
CA ALA A 61 -9.47 1.70 -9.16
C ALA A 61 -9.81 0.99 -7.84
N GLU A 62 -8.91 1.06 -6.88
CA GLU A 62 -9.06 0.51 -5.54
C GLU A 62 -9.19 1.64 -4.53
N ASP A 63 -10.15 1.56 -3.61
CA ASP A 63 -10.29 2.45 -2.47
C ASP A 63 -9.23 2.13 -1.40
N ILE A 64 -8.03 2.65 -1.64
CA ILE A 64 -6.87 2.56 -0.74
C ILE A 64 -6.58 3.97 -0.23
N GLN A 65 -6.29 4.08 1.06
CA GLN A 65 -6.06 5.34 1.74
C GLN A 65 -4.72 5.32 2.49
N ARG A 66 -4.18 6.51 2.75
CA ARG A 66 -3.01 6.64 3.63
C ARG A 66 -3.35 6.13 5.03
N GLY A 67 -2.46 5.34 5.60
CA GLY A 67 -2.67 4.64 6.87
C GLY A 67 -3.19 3.21 6.70
N ASP A 68 -3.70 2.84 5.52
CA ASP A 68 -4.04 1.45 5.23
C ASP A 68 -2.80 0.55 5.33
N LYS A 69 -3.02 -0.73 5.63
CA LYS A 69 -1.96 -1.75 5.62
C LYS A 69 -2.12 -2.68 4.43
N VAL A 70 -1.01 -3.05 3.82
CA VAL A 70 -0.98 -4.06 2.75
C VAL A 70 0.05 -5.13 3.04
N GLU A 71 -0.31 -6.38 2.78
CA GLU A 71 0.57 -7.52 2.86
C GLU A 71 1.21 -7.74 1.48
N ILE A 72 2.52 -7.55 1.42
CA ILE A 72 3.35 -7.74 0.22
C ILE A 72 4.39 -8.80 0.56
N ARG A 73 4.42 -9.90 -0.21
CA ARG A 73 5.39 -11.00 -0.02
C ARG A 73 5.42 -11.55 1.43
N GLY A 74 4.27 -11.63 2.09
CA GLY A 74 4.13 -12.17 3.45
C GLY A 74 4.46 -11.18 4.58
N GLN A 75 4.70 -9.91 4.28
CA GLN A 75 5.02 -8.87 5.25
C GLN A 75 4.03 -7.71 5.13
N TRP A 76 3.66 -7.10 6.28
CA TRP A 76 2.75 -5.95 6.32
C TRP A 76 3.51 -4.63 6.20
N PHE A 77 3.04 -3.77 5.31
CA PHE A 77 3.54 -2.42 5.04
C PHE A 77 2.41 -1.42 5.25
N ASP A 78 2.75 -0.21 5.71
CA ASP A 78 1.83 0.90 5.87
C ASP A 78 1.81 1.75 4.60
N VAL A 79 0.63 2.09 4.09
CA VAL A 79 0.47 3.02 2.97
C VAL A 79 0.77 4.42 3.46
N THR A 80 1.93 4.96 3.08
CA THR A 80 2.45 6.22 3.63
C THR A 80 2.21 7.43 2.73
N GLN A 81 2.16 7.21 1.41
CA GLN A 81 1.87 8.26 0.44
C GLN A 81 0.39 8.27 0.03
N THR A 82 -0.13 9.45 -0.33
CA THR A 82 -1.49 9.59 -0.83
C THR A 82 -1.65 8.81 -2.14
N PRO A 83 -2.53 7.80 -2.19
CA PRO A 83 -2.78 7.06 -3.41
C PRO A 83 -3.33 7.97 -4.51
N PHE A 84 -2.90 7.76 -5.75
CA PHE A 84 -3.45 8.49 -6.89
C PHE A 84 -3.92 7.54 -7.99
N VAL A 85 -4.96 7.96 -8.70
CA VAL A 85 -5.47 7.21 -9.85
C VAL A 85 -4.52 7.46 -11.02
N TRP A 86 -3.86 6.40 -11.48
CA TRP A 86 -3.03 6.46 -12.68
C TRP A 86 -3.89 6.11 -13.91
N ALA A 87 -3.76 6.93 -14.96
CA ALA A 87 -4.35 6.70 -16.25
C ALA A 87 -3.25 6.70 -17.32
N PRO A 88 -3.16 5.68 -18.19
CA PRO A 88 -2.20 5.71 -19.28
C PRO A 88 -2.58 6.84 -20.26
N ILE A 89 -1.61 7.71 -20.55
CA ILE A 89 -1.72 8.98 -21.32
C ILE A 89 -2.49 8.84 -22.66
N ARG A 90 -2.50 7.66 -23.28
CA ARG A 90 -2.98 7.48 -24.66
C ARG A 90 -4.36 6.84 -24.83
N ARG A 91 -5.12 6.54 -23.77
CA ARG A 91 -6.43 5.87 -23.94
C ARG A 91 -7.44 6.31 -22.86
N GLN A 92 -8.38 7.17 -23.24
CA GLN A 92 -9.57 7.57 -22.45
C GLN A 92 -10.46 6.39 -21.99
N ARG A 93 -10.26 5.18 -22.54
CA ARG A 93 -10.96 3.93 -22.16
C ARG A 93 -10.05 2.86 -21.56
N ALA A 94 -8.77 3.16 -21.31
CA ALA A 94 -7.85 2.17 -20.77
C ALA A 94 -7.99 2.04 -19.26
N ARG A 95 -7.75 0.80 -18.81
CA ARG A 95 -7.69 0.34 -17.42
C ARG A 95 -7.03 1.40 -16.53
N THR A 96 -7.86 2.09 -15.75
CA THR A 96 -7.44 3.01 -14.68
C THR A 96 -7.17 2.19 -13.43
N GLY A 97 -6.15 2.59 -12.68
CA GLY A 97 -5.78 1.89 -11.46
C GLY A 97 -5.37 2.85 -10.35
N THR A 98 -5.28 2.34 -9.13
CA THR A 98 -4.70 3.07 -8.00
C THR A 98 -3.20 2.74 -7.91
N ARG A 99 -2.36 3.77 -7.87
CA ARG A 99 -0.94 3.66 -7.47
C ARG A 99 -0.80 4.16 -6.04
N PHE A 100 -0.04 3.43 -5.24
CA PHE A 100 0.35 3.86 -3.90
C PHE A 100 1.72 3.28 -3.53
N THR A 101 2.34 3.88 -2.51
CA THR A 101 3.61 3.43 -1.94
C THR A 101 3.34 2.92 -0.52
N ALA A 102 3.85 1.74 -0.23
CA ALA A 102 3.74 1.11 1.08
C ALA A 102 5.13 0.94 1.69
N THR A 103 5.32 1.37 2.93
CA THR A 103 6.61 1.31 3.62
C THR A 103 6.52 0.60 4.97
N ARG A 104 7.63 0.01 5.40
CA ARG A 104 7.80 -0.62 6.71
C ARG A 104 8.93 0.10 7.43
N LYS A 105 8.71 0.53 8.68
CA LYS A 105 9.79 1.07 9.50
C LYS A 105 10.51 -0.06 10.22
N GLU A 106 11.85 -0.05 10.22
CA GLU A 106 12.62 -0.81 11.21
C GLU A 106 12.46 -0.14 12.58
N GLY A 107 12.24 -0.95 13.61
CA GLY A 107 12.19 -0.51 15.01
C GLY A 107 13.53 -0.65 15.70
#